data_AF-A0A2M6ZU94-F1
#
_entry.id   AF-A0A2M6ZU94-F1
#
_cell.length_a   1.000
_cell.length_b   1.000
_cell.length_c   1.000
_cell.angle_alpha   90.00
_cell.angle_beta   90.00
_cell.angle_gamma   90.00
#
_symmetry.space_group_name_H-M   'P 1'
#
loop_
_entity.id
_entity.type
_entity.pdbx_description
1 polymer ?
#
loop_
_entity_poly.entity_id
_entity_poly.type
_entity_poly.pdbx_seq_one_letter_code
_entity_poly.pdbx_strand_id
1 'polypeptide(L)'
;KNYSKLLSTFIQKIKELKNPSFVNPEKWTLCHDLQNGVSVTTTITDESDRKLLHKIGQEYGLIPLCPNEVVGLDLTKDGEINFAVVETIFGRLKIEPRKANL
;
A
#
# COMPACT_ATOMS: atom_id res chain seq x y z
N LYS A 1 -2.51 13.05 10.84
CA LYS A 1 -3.47 12.60 9.79
C LYS A 1 -4.38 11.54 10.41
N ASN A 2 -5.68 11.51 10.13
CA ASN A 2 -6.57 10.46 10.65
C ASN A 2 -6.57 9.26 9.70
N TYR A 3 -5.65 8.32 9.92
CA TYR A 3 -5.47 7.15 9.05
C TYR A 3 -6.65 6.17 9.11
N SER A 4 -7.38 6.09 10.21
CA SER A 4 -8.60 5.26 10.31
C SER A 4 -9.69 5.73 9.36
N LYS A 5 -9.89 7.06 9.24
CA LYS A 5 -10.84 7.63 8.26
C LYS A 5 -10.37 7.36 6.82
N LEU A 6 -9.07 7.50 6.55
CA LEU A 6 -8.49 7.21 5.24
C LEU A 6 -8.63 5.73 4.87
N LEU A 7 -8.41 4.82 5.82
CA LEU A 7 -8.60 3.38 5.64
C LEU A 7 -10.05 3.06 5.26
N SER A 8 -11.03 3.65 5.95
CA SER A 8 -12.44 3.45 5.62
C SER A 8 -12.78 3.87 4.18
N THR A 9 -12.32 5.05 3.75
CA THR A 9 -12.55 5.50 2.36
C THR A 9 -11.80 4.64 1.34
N PHE A 10 -10.57 4.23 1.67
CA PHE A 10 -9.78 3.31 0.85
C PHE A 10 -10.47 1.95 0.66
N ILE A 11 -10.94 1.32 1.74
CA ILE A 11 -11.68 0.05 1.69
C ILE A 11 -12.93 0.20 0.82
N GLN A 12 -13.67 1.29 0.96
CA GLN A 12 -14.85 1.54 0.15
C GLN A 12 -14.50 1.64 -1.35
N LYS A 13 -13.43 2.36 -1.70
CA LYS A 13 -12.94 2.44 -3.08
C LYS A 13 -12.53 1.09 -3.63
N ILE A 14 -11.87 0.25 -2.83
CA ILE A 14 -11.46 -1.10 -3.23
C ILE A 14 -12.68 -1.99 -3.52
N LYS A 15 -13.71 -1.94 -2.68
CA LYS A 15 -14.96 -2.68 -2.88
C LYS A 15 -15.67 -2.30 -4.19
N GLU A 16 -15.66 -1.02 -4.55
CA GLU A 16 -16.31 -0.52 -5.77
C GLU A 16 -15.67 -1.05 -7.06
N LEU A 17 -14.38 -1.40 -7.03
CA LEU A 17 -13.68 -1.96 -8.19
C LEU A 17 -14.16 -3.36 -8.56
N LYS A 18 -14.77 -4.08 -7.61
CA LYS A 18 -15.24 -5.48 -7.78
C LYS A 18 -14.14 -6.39 -8.38
N ASN A 19 -12.88 -6.09 -8.08
CA ASN A 19 -11.75 -6.87 -8.56
C ASN A 19 -11.61 -8.14 -7.71
N PRO A 20 -11.61 -9.35 -8.32
CA PRO A 20 -11.60 -10.62 -7.60
C PRO A 20 -10.32 -10.84 -6.77
N SER A 21 -9.21 -10.18 -7.11
CA SER A 21 -7.95 -10.27 -6.37
C SER A 21 -7.99 -9.55 -5.02
N PHE A 22 -8.94 -8.62 -4.81
CA PHE A 22 -9.08 -7.86 -3.57
C PHE A 22 -10.07 -8.55 -2.62
N VAL A 23 -9.62 -9.65 -2.03
CA VAL A 23 -10.45 -10.51 -1.18
C VAL A 23 -10.70 -9.89 0.20
N ASN A 24 -11.97 -9.85 0.61
CA ASN A 24 -12.44 -9.41 1.94
C ASN A 24 -11.82 -8.10 2.45
N PRO A 25 -11.93 -6.98 1.69
CA PRO A 25 -11.29 -5.72 2.06
C PRO A 25 -11.77 -5.14 3.39
N GLU A 26 -12.96 -5.51 3.87
CA GLU A 26 -13.47 -5.15 5.19
C GLU A 26 -12.68 -5.73 6.37
N LYS A 27 -11.85 -6.75 6.13
CA LYS A 27 -10.97 -7.35 7.14
C LYS A 27 -9.61 -6.68 7.22
N TRP A 28 -9.31 -5.76 6.29
CA TRP A 28 -8.02 -5.09 6.27
C TRP A 28 -7.93 -4.06 7.38
N THR A 29 -6.77 -3.98 8.02
CA THR A 29 -6.55 -3.15 9.22
C THR A 29 -5.29 -2.32 9.07
N LEU A 30 -5.13 -1.29 9.89
CA LEU A 30 -3.86 -0.56 9.97
C LEU A 30 -2.79 -1.46 10.60
N CYS A 31 -1.56 -1.38 10.09
CA CYS A 31 -0.41 -2.03 10.71
C CYS A 31 -0.09 -1.36 12.04
N HIS A 32 0.44 -2.13 13.00
CA HIS A 32 0.88 -1.60 14.28
C HIS A 32 2.17 -0.79 14.15
N ASP A 33 3.14 -1.28 13.37
CA ASP A 33 4.49 -0.71 13.28
C ASP A 33 4.62 0.40 12.23
N LEU A 34 3.63 0.51 11.32
CA LEU A 34 3.59 1.49 10.25
C LEU A 34 2.22 2.16 10.24
N GLN A 35 2.14 3.39 10.75
CA GLN A 35 0.86 4.09 10.99
C GLN A 35 -0.04 4.25 9.76
N ASN A 36 0.55 4.30 8.56
CA ASN A 36 -0.16 4.37 7.29
C ASN A 36 -0.11 3.05 6.50
N GLY A 37 0.46 2.00 7.08
CA GLY A 37 0.47 0.65 6.53
C GLY A 37 -0.91 0.02 6.67
N VAL A 38 -1.33 -0.73 5.67
CA VAL A 38 -2.58 -1.48 5.66
C VAL A 38 -2.25 -2.96 5.49
N SER A 39 -2.61 -3.77 6.49
CA SER A 39 -2.44 -5.22 6.45
C SER A 39 -3.54 -5.82 5.59
N VAL A 40 -3.16 -6.28 4.40
CA VAL A 40 -4.04 -7.02 3.48
C VAL A 40 -4.00 -8.51 3.86
N THR A 41 -5.17 -9.14 3.93
CA THR A 41 -5.29 -10.51 4.46
C THR A 41 -4.84 -11.61 3.50
N THR A 42 -4.66 -11.30 2.22
CA THR A 42 -4.40 -12.28 1.15
C THR A 42 -3.28 -11.82 0.23
N THR A 43 -2.48 -12.76 -0.25
CA THR A 43 -1.49 -12.48 -1.30
C THR A 43 -2.20 -12.28 -2.63
N ILE A 44 -1.90 -11.18 -3.30
CA ILE A 44 -2.33 -10.91 -4.68
C ILE A 44 -1.29 -11.50 -5.62
N THR A 45 -1.72 -12.43 -6.47
CA THR A 45 -0.85 -13.19 -7.39
C THR A 45 -0.81 -12.64 -8.81
N ASP A 46 -1.56 -11.57 -9.10
CA ASP A 46 -1.47 -10.83 -10.35
C ASP A 46 -0.69 -9.52 -10.15
N GLU A 47 0.33 -9.30 -10.98
CA GLU A 47 1.20 -8.13 -10.87
C GLU A 47 0.45 -6.81 -11.15
N SER A 48 -0.49 -6.83 -12.10
CA SER A 48 -1.25 -5.64 -12.48
C SER A 48 -2.21 -5.22 -11.36
N ASP A 49 -2.89 -6.19 -10.74
CA ASP A 49 -3.75 -5.96 -9.58
C ASP A 49 -2.96 -5.49 -8.37
N ARG A 50 -1.76 -6.05 -8.16
CA ARG A 50 -0.87 -5.61 -7.08
C ARG A 50 -0.41 -4.17 -7.29
N LYS A 51 -0.06 -3.78 -8.53
CA LYS A 51 0.28 -2.40 -8.90
C LYS A 51 -0.92 -1.46 -8.76
N LEU A 52 -2.12 -1.93 -9.11
CA LEU A 52 -3.35 -1.17 -8.94
C LEU A 52 -3.63 -0.88 -7.47
N LEU A 53 -3.57 -1.89 -6.61
CA LEU A 53 -3.73 -1.74 -5.16
C LEU A 53 -2.74 -0.72 -4.59
N HIS A 54 -1.47 -0.84 -4.98
CA HIS A 54 -0.41 0.10 -4.56
C HIS A 54 -0.74 1.53 -4.93
N LYS A 55 -1.11 1.76 -6.20
CA LYS A 55 -1.44 3.08 -6.72
C LYS A 55 -2.60 3.71 -5.96
N ILE A 56 -3.68 2.95 -5.77
CA ILE A 56 -4.85 3.43 -5.00
C ILE A 56 -4.43 3.74 -3.56
N GLY A 57 -3.68 2.85 -2.91
CA GLY A 57 -3.17 3.10 -1.56
C GLY A 57 -2.46 4.45 -1.45
N GLN A 58 -1.57 4.77 -2.39
CA GLN A 58 -0.85 6.03 -2.41
C GLN A 58 -1.75 7.27 -2.56
N GLU A 59 -2.84 7.18 -3.33
CA GLU A 59 -3.83 8.27 -3.45
C GLU A 59 -4.42 8.64 -2.08
N TYR A 60 -4.58 7.66 -1.18
CA TYR A 60 -5.03 7.87 0.20
C TYR A 60 -3.88 8.13 1.19
N GLY A 61 -2.63 8.06 0.74
CA GLY A 61 -1.43 8.13 1.59
C GLY A 61 -1.24 6.90 2.47
N LEU A 62 -1.80 5.76 2.04
CA LEU A 62 -1.72 4.45 2.69
C LEU A 62 -0.75 3.54 1.93
N ILE A 63 -0.21 2.54 2.62
CA ILE A 63 0.72 1.56 2.07
C ILE A 63 0.11 0.17 2.27
N PRO A 64 -0.61 -0.37 1.28
CA PRO A 64 -1.13 -1.73 1.34
C PRO A 64 0.01 -2.74 1.26
N LEU A 65 0.05 -3.64 2.25
CA LEU A 65 1.02 -4.70 2.38
C LEU A 65 0.28 -6.04 2.33
N CYS A 66 0.53 -6.82 1.28
CA CYS A 66 0.14 -8.22 1.24
C CYS A 66 0.97 -9.04 2.24
N PRO A 67 0.55 -10.28 2.57
CA PRO A 67 1.33 -11.16 3.43
C PRO A 67 2.79 -11.28 2.96
N ASN A 68 3.72 -11.20 3.89
CA ASN A 68 5.18 -11.24 3.70
C ASN A 68 5.80 -10.05 2.97
N GLU A 69 5.02 -9.04 2.58
CA GLU A 69 5.58 -7.80 2.04
C GLU A 69 6.10 -6.91 3.16
N VAL A 70 7.19 -6.21 2.87
CA VAL A 70 7.84 -5.30 3.82
C VAL A 70 8.12 -3.96 3.17
N VAL A 71 8.24 -2.92 3.99
CA VAL A 71 8.71 -1.61 3.54
C VAL A 71 10.23 -1.57 3.68
N GLY A 72 10.91 -1.32 2.56
CA GLY A 72 12.34 -1.11 2.49
C GLY A 72 12.71 0.34 2.23
N LEU A 73 13.99 0.66 2.42
CA LEU A 73 14.58 1.95 2.05
C LEU A 73 15.60 1.71 0.94
N ASP A 74 15.50 2.51 -0.12
CA ASP A 74 16.52 2.54 -1.16
C ASP A 74 17.64 3.51 -0.76
N LEU A 75 18.85 2.98 -0.63
CA LEU A 75 20.07 3.68 -0.19
C LEU A 75 21.10 3.81 -1.33
N THR A 76 20.67 3.75 -2.59
CA THR A 76 21.58 3.73 -3.76
C THR A 76 22.40 5.00 -3.94
N LYS A 77 22.14 6.04 -3.15
CA LYS A 77 22.92 7.27 -3.10
C LYS A 77 23.67 7.31 -1.76
N ASP A 78 25.00 7.42 -1.81
CA ASP A 78 25.94 7.39 -0.70
C ASP A 78 25.36 7.81 0.67
N GLY A 79 24.84 6.83 1.43
CA GLY A 79 24.35 7.02 2.80
C GLY A 79 23.05 7.80 2.97
N GLU A 80 22.38 8.23 1.89
CA GLU A 80 21.11 8.95 1.93
C GLU A 80 19.92 8.06 1.57
N ILE A 81 18.83 8.20 2.32
CA ILE A 81 17.55 7.58 1.96
C ILE A 81 17.00 8.30 0.73
N ASN A 82 16.98 7.61 -0.40
CA ASN A 82 16.52 8.16 -1.67
C ASN A 82 14.99 8.09 -1.77
N PHE A 83 14.42 6.91 -1.53
CA PHE A 83 12.98 6.69 -1.47
C PHE A 83 12.65 5.40 -0.70
N ALA A 84 11.41 5.30 -0.20
CA ALA A 84 10.89 4.07 0.38
C ALA A 84 10.25 3.20 -0.71
N VAL A 85 10.29 1.87 -0.52
CA VAL A 85 9.70 0.89 -1.44
C VAL A 85 8.87 -0.13 -0.65
N VAL A 86 7.89 -0.74 -1.31
CA VAL A 86 7.34 -2.02 -0.87
C VAL A 86 8.05 -3.13 -1.63
N GLU A 87 8.63 -4.06 -0.90
CA GLU A 87 9.21 -5.30 -1.44
C GLU A 87 8.08 -6.32 -1.64
N THR A 88 7.83 -6.71 -2.89
CA THR A 88 6.76 -7.62 -3.29
C THR A 88 7.32 -8.85 -3.99
N ILE A 89 6.49 -9.88 -4.20
CA ILE A 89 6.86 -11.05 -5.01
C ILE A 89 7.17 -10.71 -6.48
N PHE A 90 6.73 -9.55 -6.98
CA PHE A 90 6.98 -9.06 -8.34
C PHE A 90 8.14 -8.07 -8.41
N GLY A 91 8.87 -7.87 -7.31
CA GLY A 91 9.91 -6.85 -7.18
C GLY A 91 9.45 -5.63 -6.39
N ARG A 92 10.04 -4.46 -6.70
CA ARG A 92 9.89 -3.26 -5.88
C ARG A 92 8.83 -2.30 -6.39
N LEU A 93 7.97 -1.84 -5.49
CA LEU A 93 7.01 -0.77 -5.77
C LEU A 93 7.38 0.49 -4.97
N LYS A 94 7.85 1.52 -5.67
CA LYS A 94 8.23 2.80 -5.05
C LYS A 94 7.06 3.46 -4.34
N ILE A 95 7.27 3.92 -3.11
CA ILE A 95 6.31 4.70 -2.32
C ILE A 95 6.52 6.17 -2.67
N GLU A 96 5.55 6.77 -3.38
CA GLU A 96 5.63 8.19 -3.73
C GLU A 96 5.15 9.07 -2.57
N PRO A 97 5.81 10.20 -2.30
CA PRO A 97 5.28 11.20 -1.40
C PRO A 97 3.90 11.66 -1.91
N ARG A 98 2.90 11.70 -1.03
CA ARG A 98 1.60 12.28 -1.39
C ARG A 98 1.83 13.72 -1.83
N LYS A 99 1.54 14.02 -3.10
CA LYS A 99 1.52 15.41 -3.59
C LYS A 99 0.56 16.19 -2.69
N ALA A 100 1.08 17.19 -1.98
CA ALA A 100 0.22 18.17 -1.33
C ALA A 100 -0.52 18.87 -2.45
N ASN A 101 -1.84 18.68 -2.54
CA ASN A 101 -2.64 19.50 -3.42
C ASN A 101 -2.53 20.93 -2.86
N LEU A 102 -1.78 21.78 -3.58
CA LEU A 102 -1.81 23.23 -3.45
C LEU A 102 -3.18 23.75 -3.91
#